data_AF-A0A4Q0X9K7-F1
#
_entry.id   AF-A0A4Q0X9K7-F1
#
_cell.length_a   1.000
_cell.length_b   1.000
_cell.length_c   1.000
_cell.angle_alpha   90.00
_cell.angle_beta   90.00
_cell.angle_gamma   90.00
#
_symmetry.space_group_name_H-M   'P 1'
#
loop_
_entity.id
_entity.type
_entity.pdbx_description
1 polymer ?
#
loop_
_entity_poly.entity_id
_entity_poly.type
_entity_poly.pdbx_seq_one_letter_code
_entity_poly.pdbx_strand_id
1 'polypeptide(L)'
;MESINLVLKEYKLQVRIIENSDLTKIRNLKEGINLSGQTILDFRLIIRAGNGFSAQEDEIHFFKNIKPFILGRLQFFGELQKFELKWPKADVKTQKKYIRAALKKIDQHKNDNINFWRYVKNKQSQQDSLYFLRSTRQIGINCDMSHYIVDPEFSTSYDNLMAHFV
;
A
#
# COMPACT_ATOMS: atom_id res chain seq x y z
N MET A 1 -4.67 16.16 -11.46
CA MET A 1 -5.03 14.74 -11.69
C MET A 1 -4.47 14.14 -12.97
N GLU A 2 -4.38 14.89 -14.08
CA GLU A 2 -3.90 14.36 -15.37
C GLU A 2 -2.49 13.71 -15.30
N SER A 3 -1.50 14.41 -14.74
CA SER A 3 -0.14 13.89 -14.58
C SER A 3 -0.08 12.62 -13.72
N ILE A 4 -0.89 12.56 -12.65
CA ILE A 4 -1.00 11.37 -11.79
C ILE A 4 -1.53 10.18 -12.59
N ASN A 5 -2.56 10.39 -13.42
CA ASN A 5 -3.15 9.33 -14.23
C ASN A 5 -2.18 8.81 -15.30
N LEU A 6 -1.36 9.68 -15.90
CA LEU A 6 -0.32 9.27 -16.84
C LEU A 6 0.73 8.39 -16.17
N VAL A 7 1.28 8.82 -15.04
CA VAL A 7 2.26 8.05 -14.26
C VAL A 7 1.65 6.72 -13.79
N LEU A 8 0.40 6.72 -13.33
CA LEU A 8 -0.31 5.51 -12.91
C LEU A 8 -0.49 4.52 -14.06
N LYS A 9 -0.81 5.01 -15.26
CA LYS A 9 -0.97 4.17 -16.45
C LYS A 9 0.35 3.49 -16.81
N GLU A 10 1.44 4.24 -16.81
CA GLU A 10 2.78 3.71 -17.10
C GLU A 10 3.19 2.67 -16.06
N TYR A 11 3.02 2.98 -14.77
CA TYR A 11 3.29 2.04 -13.69
C TYR A 11 2.53 0.73 -13.85
N LYS A 12 1.23 0.78 -14.19
CA LYS A 12 0.40 -0.42 -14.38
C LYS A 12 0.94 -1.34 -15.48
N LEU A 13 1.51 -0.77 -16.54
CA LEU A 13 2.13 -1.54 -17.62
C LEU A 13 3.43 -2.20 -17.14
N GLN A 14 4.31 -1.42 -16.52
CA GLN A 14 5.62 -1.90 -16.07
C GLN A 14 5.51 -2.93 -14.94
N VAL A 15 4.65 -2.69 -13.94
CA VAL A 15 4.51 -3.60 -12.80
C VAL A 15 3.92 -4.95 -13.22
N ARG A 16 3.04 -4.97 -14.22
CA ARG A 16 2.47 -6.21 -14.76
C ARG A 16 3.56 -7.09 -15.40
N ILE A 17 4.59 -6.50 -16.00
CA ILE A 17 5.73 -7.25 -16.54
C ILE A 17 6.49 -7.92 -15.40
N ILE A 18 6.74 -7.19 -14.31
CA ILE A 18 7.43 -7.70 -13.13
C ILE A 18 6.61 -8.78 -12.40
N GLU A 19 5.31 -8.56 -12.21
CA GLU A 19 4.40 -9.51 -11.57
C GLU A 19 4.30 -10.85 -12.33
N ASN A 20 4.43 -10.82 -13.67
CA ASN A 20 4.46 -12.02 -14.51
C ASN A 20 5.86 -12.64 -14.65
N SER A 21 6.88 -12.05 -14.04
CA SER A 21 8.24 -12.59 -14.03
C SER A 21 8.42 -13.63 -12.92
N ASP A 22 9.59 -14.25 -12.88
CA ASP A 22 9.96 -15.18 -11.80
C ASP A 22 10.24 -14.42 -10.49
N LEU A 23 9.25 -14.35 -9.61
CA LEU A 23 9.34 -13.64 -8.33
C LEU A 23 10.16 -14.38 -7.26
N THR A 24 10.68 -15.57 -7.54
CA THR A 24 11.69 -16.22 -6.67
C THR A 24 13.06 -15.56 -6.81
N LYS A 25 13.28 -14.84 -7.92
CA LYS A 25 14.53 -14.11 -8.17
C LYS A 25 14.51 -12.76 -7.46
N ILE A 26 15.41 -12.60 -6.49
CA ILE A 26 15.62 -11.35 -5.73
C ILE A 26 15.78 -10.12 -6.64
N ARG A 27 16.40 -10.26 -7.83
CA ARG A 27 16.53 -9.16 -8.79
C ARG A 27 15.17 -8.61 -9.23
N ASN A 28 14.23 -9.48 -9.60
CA ASN A 28 12.91 -9.07 -10.06
C ASN A 28 12.09 -8.42 -8.92
N LEU A 29 12.25 -8.92 -7.69
CA LEU A 29 11.66 -8.28 -6.50
C LEU A 29 12.23 -6.88 -6.26
N LYS A 30 13.55 -6.69 -6.42
CA LYS A 30 14.19 -5.37 -6.33
C LYS A 30 13.70 -4.42 -7.41
N GLU A 31 13.50 -4.90 -8.63
CA GLU A 31 12.90 -4.11 -9.71
C GLU A 31 11.50 -3.62 -9.32
N GLY A 32 10.65 -4.50 -8.78
CA GLY A 32 9.32 -4.14 -8.26
C GLY A 32 9.36 -3.12 -7.11
N ILE A 33 10.26 -3.30 -6.15
CA ILE A 33 10.47 -2.36 -5.03
C ILE A 33 10.90 -0.98 -5.56
N ASN A 34 11.89 -0.94 -6.44
CA ASN A 34 12.42 0.30 -6.98
C ASN A 34 11.37 1.04 -7.82
N LEU A 35 10.66 0.32 -8.70
CA LEU A 35 9.60 0.89 -9.52
C LEU A 35 8.50 1.51 -8.65
N SER A 36 8.00 0.73 -7.67
CA SER A 36 6.93 1.18 -6.78
C SER A 36 7.38 2.35 -5.91
N GLY A 37 8.60 2.29 -5.38
CA GLY A 37 9.21 3.37 -4.59
C GLY A 37 9.36 4.66 -5.38
N GLN A 38 9.89 4.58 -6.61
CA GLN A 38 10.06 5.75 -7.48
C GLN A 38 8.70 6.36 -7.84
N THR A 39 7.71 5.54 -8.19
CA THR A 39 6.36 6.04 -8.52
C THR A 39 5.70 6.76 -7.34
N ILE A 40 5.90 6.28 -6.11
CA ILE A 40 5.43 6.98 -4.90
C ILE A 40 6.10 8.35 -4.76
N LEU A 41 7.41 8.44 -5.03
CA LEU A 41 8.14 9.71 -5.01
C LEU A 41 7.63 10.66 -6.10
N ASP A 42 7.38 10.15 -7.31
CA ASP A 42 6.86 10.95 -8.42
C ASP A 42 5.48 11.53 -8.09
N PHE A 43 4.58 10.73 -7.50
CA PHE A 43 3.29 11.23 -7.01
C PHE A 43 3.45 12.33 -5.97
N ARG A 44 4.38 12.17 -5.03
CA ARG A 44 4.65 13.20 -4.02
C ARG A 44 5.10 14.51 -4.65
N LEU A 45 6.00 14.45 -5.63
CA LEU A 45 6.49 15.63 -6.35
C LEU A 45 5.37 16.31 -7.15
N ILE A 46 4.53 15.53 -7.84
CA ILE A 46 3.39 16.05 -8.60
C ILE A 46 2.40 16.78 -7.68
N ILE A 47 2.03 16.16 -6.55
CA ILE A 47 1.08 16.76 -5.60
C ILE A 47 1.64 18.03 -4.98
N ARG A 48 2.93 18.03 -4.61
CA ARG A 48 3.58 19.22 -4.04
C ARG A 48 3.65 20.35 -5.06
N ALA A 49 4.04 20.06 -6.30
CA ALA A 49 4.11 21.08 -7.36
C ALA A 49 2.73 21.68 -7.70
N GLY A 50 1.66 20.90 -7.55
CA GLY A 50 0.28 21.34 -7.74
C GLY A 50 -0.37 22.03 -6.53
N ASN A 51 0.37 22.26 -5.43
CA ASN A 51 -0.17 22.75 -4.15
C ASN A 51 -1.31 21.87 -3.58
N GLY A 52 -1.24 20.56 -3.75
CA GLY A 52 -2.24 19.61 -3.26
C GLY A 52 -3.30 19.24 -4.31
N PHE A 53 -4.53 19.00 -3.85
CA PHE A 53 -5.68 18.64 -4.68
C PHE A 53 -6.67 19.79 -4.75
N SER A 54 -7.26 20.01 -5.92
CA SER A 54 -8.26 21.07 -6.12
C SER A 54 -9.66 20.68 -5.64
N ALA A 55 -9.94 19.37 -5.58
CA ALA A 55 -11.21 18.80 -5.15
C ALA A 55 -11.00 17.74 -4.07
N GLN A 56 -11.92 17.66 -3.10
CA GLN A 56 -11.85 16.66 -2.03
C GLN A 56 -12.02 15.24 -2.58
N GLU A 57 -12.83 15.09 -3.63
CA GLU A 57 -13.09 13.84 -4.31
C GLU A 57 -11.82 13.29 -4.96
N ASP A 58 -11.00 14.15 -5.57
CA ASP A 58 -9.70 13.78 -6.14
C ASP A 58 -8.73 13.32 -5.06
N GLU A 59 -8.70 14.02 -3.92
CA GLU A 59 -7.86 13.66 -2.78
C GLU A 59 -8.26 12.30 -2.19
N ILE A 60 -9.56 12.10 -1.94
CA ILE A 60 -10.11 10.82 -1.50
C ILE A 60 -9.76 9.73 -2.51
N HIS A 61 -9.99 9.97 -3.80
CA HIS A 61 -9.71 8.98 -4.83
C HIS A 61 -8.22 8.59 -4.84
N PHE A 62 -7.34 9.57 -4.68
CA PHE A 62 -5.90 9.33 -4.60
C PHE A 62 -5.52 8.48 -3.39
N PHE A 63 -5.90 8.89 -2.18
CA PHE A 63 -5.52 8.21 -0.94
C PHE A 63 -6.26 6.88 -0.69
N LYS A 64 -7.42 6.68 -1.31
CA LYS A 64 -8.19 5.43 -1.21
C LYS A 64 -7.82 4.40 -2.28
N ASN A 65 -7.48 4.84 -3.50
CA ASN A 65 -7.31 3.92 -4.63
C ASN A 65 -5.91 4.00 -5.26
N ILE A 66 -5.44 5.19 -5.62
CA ILE A 66 -4.22 5.35 -6.42
C ILE A 66 -2.97 5.05 -5.58
N LYS A 67 -2.77 5.77 -4.48
CA LYS A 67 -1.60 5.57 -3.61
C LYS A 67 -1.58 4.16 -3.02
N PRO A 68 -2.69 3.62 -2.44
CA PRO A 68 -2.71 2.25 -1.92
C PRO A 68 -2.39 1.18 -2.96
N PHE A 69 -2.79 1.37 -4.23
CA PHE A 69 -2.48 0.42 -5.31
C PHE A 69 -0.96 0.28 -5.56
N ILE A 70 -0.21 1.38 -5.49
CA ILE A 70 1.26 1.35 -5.63
C ILE A 70 1.90 0.86 -4.34
N LEU A 71 1.47 1.41 -3.20
CA LEU A 71 2.05 1.12 -1.91
C LEU A 71 1.86 -0.35 -1.50
N GLY A 72 0.71 -0.95 -1.81
CA GLY A 72 0.43 -2.36 -1.55
C GLY A 72 1.39 -3.27 -2.33
N ARG A 73 1.77 -2.90 -3.55
CA ARG A 73 2.78 -3.62 -4.34
C ARG A 73 4.18 -3.42 -3.79
N LEU A 74 4.54 -2.21 -3.36
CA LEU A 74 5.80 -1.95 -2.67
C LEU A 74 5.93 -2.84 -1.42
N GLN A 75 4.88 -2.89 -0.61
CA GLN A 75 4.81 -3.76 0.57
C GLN A 75 4.88 -5.24 0.17
N PHE A 76 4.13 -5.67 -0.84
CA PHE A 76 4.14 -7.05 -1.34
C PHE A 76 5.54 -7.51 -1.77
N PHE A 77 6.22 -6.75 -2.64
CA PHE A 77 7.56 -7.12 -3.10
C PHE A 77 8.57 -7.11 -1.95
N GLY A 78 8.44 -6.16 -1.01
CA GLY A 78 9.28 -6.09 0.18
C GLY A 78 9.08 -7.28 1.13
N GLU A 79 7.84 -7.66 1.41
CA GLU A 79 7.53 -8.82 2.26
C GLU A 79 7.89 -10.14 1.58
N LEU A 80 7.65 -10.28 0.27
CA LEU A 80 8.07 -11.44 -0.49
C LEU A 80 9.59 -11.59 -0.51
N GLN A 81 10.34 -10.48 -0.68
CA GLN A 81 11.79 -10.51 -0.57
C GLN A 81 12.25 -10.96 0.81
N LYS A 82 11.66 -10.46 1.89
CA LYS A 82 11.96 -10.89 3.27
C LYS A 82 11.63 -12.37 3.48
N PHE A 83 10.54 -12.84 2.88
CA PHE A 83 10.10 -14.23 2.94
C PHE A 83 11.10 -15.17 2.24
N GLU A 84 11.49 -14.85 1.01
CA GLU A 84 12.49 -15.60 0.24
C GLU A 84 13.85 -15.64 0.95
N LEU A 85 14.32 -14.51 1.48
CA LEU A 85 15.59 -14.43 2.21
C LEU A 85 15.61 -15.30 3.49
N LYS A 86 14.45 -15.45 4.14
CA LYS A 86 14.29 -16.24 5.37
C LYS A 86 13.76 -17.64 5.11
N TRP A 87 13.63 -18.03 3.83
CA TRP A 87 13.09 -19.33 3.47
C TRP A 87 13.93 -20.47 4.06
N PRO A 88 13.33 -21.37 4.84
CA PRO A 88 14.09 -22.43 5.48
C PRO A 88 14.53 -23.49 4.46
N LYS A 89 15.85 -23.70 4.34
CA LYS A 89 16.46 -24.81 3.58
C LYS A 89 16.40 -26.16 4.31
N ALA A 90 15.49 -26.28 5.27
CA ALA A 90 15.27 -27.45 6.10
C ALA A 90 14.24 -28.40 5.45
N ASP A 91 13.80 -29.40 6.20
CA ASP A 91 12.81 -30.37 5.76
C ASP A 91 11.43 -29.74 5.47
N VAL A 92 10.60 -30.49 4.73
CA VAL A 92 9.26 -30.07 4.31
C VAL A 92 8.38 -29.68 5.52
N LYS A 93 8.56 -30.33 6.67
CA LYS A 93 7.81 -30.00 7.90
C LYS A 93 8.13 -28.59 8.38
N THR A 94 9.41 -28.21 8.38
CA THR A 94 9.84 -26.87 8.77
C THR A 94 9.37 -25.80 7.78
N GLN A 95 9.45 -26.08 6.47
CA GLN A 95 8.90 -25.19 5.44
C GLN A 95 7.39 -24.96 5.60
N LYS A 96 6.60 -26.03 5.82
CA LYS A 96 5.16 -25.92 6.09
C LYS A 96 4.87 -25.10 7.34
N LYS A 97 5.66 -25.26 8.41
CA LYS A 97 5.52 -24.47 9.64
C LYS A 97 5.77 -22.98 9.38
N TYR A 98 6.79 -22.66 8.56
CA TYR A 98 7.11 -21.29 8.18
C TYR A 98 5.98 -20.61 7.39
N ILE A 99 5.45 -21.30 6.36
CA ILE A 99 4.29 -20.81 5.59
C ILE A 99 3.08 -20.57 6.50
N ARG A 100 2.75 -21.53 7.37
CA ARG A 100 1.62 -21.39 8.32
C ARG A 100 1.79 -20.20 9.26
N ALA A 101 3.02 -19.95 9.72
CA ALA A 101 3.30 -18.79 10.56
C ALA A 101 3.10 -17.47 9.80
N ALA A 102 3.50 -17.41 8.51
CA ALA A 102 3.25 -16.25 7.66
C ALA A 102 1.75 -16.02 7.43
N LEU A 103 0.99 -17.07 7.10
CA LEU A 103 -0.47 -17.01 6.94
C LEU A 103 -1.17 -16.53 8.22
N LYS A 104 -0.77 -17.06 9.38
CA LYS A 104 -1.33 -16.64 10.68
C LYS A 104 -1.10 -15.16 10.95
N LYS A 105 0.04 -14.58 10.55
CA LYS A 105 0.29 -13.14 10.69
C LYS A 105 -0.65 -12.31 9.81
N ILE A 106 -0.91 -12.75 8.59
CA ILE A 106 -1.85 -12.09 7.67
C ILE A 106 -3.27 -12.12 8.28
N ASP A 107 -3.70 -13.28 8.79
CA ASP A 107 -5.01 -13.42 9.43
C ASP A 107 -5.13 -12.55 10.69
N GLN A 108 -4.09 -12.50 11.52
CA GLN A 108 -4.07 -11.66 12.71
C GLN A 108 -4.20 -10.17 12.35
N HIS A 109 -3.40 -9.69 11.38
CA HIS A 109 -3.46 -8.30 10.93
C HIS A 109 -4.86 -7.91 10.42
N LYS A 110 -5.52 -8.82 9.70
CA LYS A 110 -6.90 -8.63 9.27
C LYS A 110 -7.87 -8.57 10.45
N ASN A 111 -7.72 -9.46 11.44
CA ASN A 111 -8.59 -9.50 12.62
C ASN A 111 -8.43 -8.25 13.49
N ASP A 112 -7.19 -7.77 13.67
CA ASP A 112 -6.89 -6.55 14.41
C ASP A 112 -7.56 -5.32 13.75
N ASN A 113 -7.77 -5.37 12.44
CA ASN A 113 -8.39 -4.31 11.63
C ASN A 113 -9.78 -4.69 11.08
N ILE A 114 -10.52 -5.58 11.75
CA ILE A 114 -11.74 -6.21 11.19
C ILE A 114 -12.81 -5.19 10.72
N ASN A 115 -12.95 -4.07 11.44
CA ASN A 115 -13.90 -3.01 11.09
C ASN A 115 -13.53 -2.34 9.77
N PHE A 116 -12.24 -2.00 9.62
CA PHE A 116 -11.73 -1.40 8.39
C PHE A 116 -11.76 -2.41 7.24
N TRP A 117 -11.40 -3.67 7.49
CA TRP A 117 -11.55 -4.73 6.50
C TRP A 117 -13.00 -4.88 6.02
N ARG A 118 -13.99 -4.82 6.92
CA ARG A 118 -15.41 -4.85 6.55
C ARG A 118 -15.80 -3.65 5.70
N TYR A 119 -15.31 -2.46 6.05
CA TYR A 119 -15.50 -1.23 5.28
C TYR A 119 -14.96 -1.38 3.84
N VAL A 120 -13.73 -1.90 3.68
CA VAL A 120 -13.10 -2.15 2.38
C VAL A 120 -13.86 -3.22 1.59
N LYS A 121 -14.15 -4.37 2.22
CA LYS A 121 -14.84 -5.51 1.59
C LYS A 121 -16.22 -5.12 1.05
N ASN A 122 -16.94 -4.29 1.78
CA ASN A 122 -18.28 -3.84 1.41
C ASN A 122 -18.26 -2.61 0.49
N LYS A 123 -17.08 -2.15 0.04
CA LYS A 123 -16.89 -0.97 -0.82
C LYS A 123 -17.64 0.26 -0.29
N GLN A 124 -17.63 0.45 1.03
CA GLN A 124 -18.32 1.56 1.66
C GLN A 124 -17.67 2.90 1.29
N SER A 125 -18.48 3.96 1.23
CA SER A 125 -18.03 5.33 0.95
C SER A 125 -18.39 6.34 2.06
N GLN A 126 -19.22 5.94 3.02
CA GLN A 126 -19.76 6.83 4.05
C GLN A 126 -18.70 7.44 4.97
N GLN A 127 -17.53 6.80 5.09
CA GLN A 127 -16.42 7.23 5.94
C GLN A 127 -15.21 7.73 5.15
N ASP A 128 -15.36 7.96 3.83
CA ASP A 128 -14.24 8.34 2.96
C ASP A 128 -13.58 9.65 3.38
N SER A 129 -14.40 10.64 3.74
CA SER A 129 -13.92 11.93 4.23
C SER A 129 -13.17 11.82 5.56
N LEU A 130 -13.54 10.84 6.41
CA LEU A 130 -12.85 10.58 7.67
C LEU A 130 -11.50 9.89 7.45
N TYR A 131 -11.44 8.96 6.51
CA TYR A 131 -10.26 8.09 6.31
C TYR A 131 -9.22 8.68 5.34
N PHE A 132 -9.66 9.43 4.33
CA PHE A 132 -8.84 9.75 3.15
C PHE A 132 -8.71 11.25 2.83
N LEU A 133 -9.29 12.15 3.64
CA LEU A 133 -8.99 13.59 3.54
C LEU A 133 -7.96 13.99 4.58
N ARG A 134 -6.89 14.67 4.17
CA ARG A 134 -5.91 15.30 5.07
C ARG A 134 -6.61 16.42 5.85
N SER A 135 -6.91 16.21 7.13
CA SER A 135 -7.43 17.28 8.00
C SER A 135 -6.85 17.17 9.41
N THR A 136 -6.72 18.32 10.07
CA THR A 136 -6.21 18.44 11.44
C THR A 136 -7.07 17.74 12.50
N ARG A 137 -8.25 17.21 12.15
CA ARG A 137 -9.17 16.51 13.06
C ARG A 137 -8.96 15.00 13.17
N GLN A 138 -7.96 14.44 12.49
CA GLN A 138 -7.68 12.98 12.55
C GLN A 138 -7.08 12.51 13.90
N ILE A 139 -6.80 13.42 14.83
CA ILE A 139 -6.09 13.17 16.10
C ILE A 139 -6.88 12.29 17.10
N GLY A 140 -8.16 11.97 16.84
CA GLY A 140 -9.02 11.16 17.72
C GLY A 140 -9.31 9.74 17.26
N ILE A 141 -8.69 9.26 16.18
CA ILE A 141 -8.96 7.94 15.62
C ILE A 141 -7.98 6.93 16.24
N ASN A 142 -8.49 5.81 16.76
CA ASN A 142 -7.68 4.64 17.15
C ASN A 142 -7.08 3.96 15.90
N CYS A 143 -6.16 4.64 15.23
CA CYS A 143 -5.44 4.14 14.06
C CYS A 143 -3.94 4.40 14.22
N ASP A 144 -3.12 3.65 13.47
CA ASP A 144 -1.68 3.87 13.42
C ASP A 144 -1.37 5.19 12.70
N MET A 145 -1.23 6.27 13.47
CA MET A 145 -0.93 7.61 12.96
C MET A 145 0.57 7.83 12.69
N SER A 146 1.43 6.82 12.88
CA SER A 146 2.88 6.98 12.77
C SER A 146 3.31 7.52 11.39
N HIS A 147 2.73 6.99 10.32
CA HIS A 147 3.01 7.44 8.96
C HIS A 147 2.47 8.86 8.67
N TYR A 148 1.28 9.18 9.17
CA TYR A 148 0.71 10.53 9.06
C TYR A 148 1.59 11.58 9.75
N ILE A 149 2.09 11.27 10.94
CA ILE A 149 2.94 12.18 11.72
C ILE A 149 4.26 12.47 10.98
N VAL A 150 4.81 11.49 10.27
CA VAL A 150 6.09 11.63 9.54
C VAL A 150 5.95 12.42 8.25
N ASP A 151 4.84 12.29 7.52
CA ASP A 151 4.63 12.98 6.24
C ASP A 151 3.16 13.43 6.06
N PRO A 152 2.71 14.45 6.82
CA PRO A 152 1.31 14.87 6.84
C PRO A 152 0.84 15.49 5.51
N GLU A 153 1.76 15.94 4.66
CA GLU A 153 1.45 16.47 3.32
C GLU A 153 1.06 15.36 2.34
N PHE A 154 1.53 14.13 2.55
CA PHE A 154 1.38 13.03 1.61
C PHE A 154 0.83 11.77 2.27
N SER A 155 0.26 11.84 3.47
CA SER A 155 -0.34 10.68 4.14
C SER A 155 -1.67 11.02 4.80
N THR A 156 -2.50 10.01 5.04
CA THR A 156 -3.73 10.13 5.83
C THR A 156 -3.73 9.09 6.95
N SER A 157 -4.74 9.10 7.82
CA SER A 157 -4.88 8.10 8.88
C SER A 157 -4.97 6.66 8.36
N TYR A 158 -5.53 6.41 7.16
CA TYR A 158 -5.86 5.06 6.70
C TYR A 158 -5.32 4.69 5.31
N ASP A 159 -4.58 5.57 4.63
CA ASP A 159 -4.03 5.27 3.31
C ASP A 159 -3.01 4.12 3.33
N ASN A 160 -2.15 4.07 4.34
CA ASN A 160 -1.20 2.99 4.55
C ASN A 160 -1.91 1.68 4.90
N LEU A 161 -2.94 1.73 5.77
CA LEU A 161 -3.72 0.55 6.10
C LEU A 161 -4.50 0.02 4.89
N MET A 162 -5.01 0.91 4.04
CA MET A 162 -5.69 0.57 2.80
C MET A 162 -4.77 -0.25 1.87
N ALA A 163 -3.48 0.06 1.81
CA ALA A 163 -2.51 -0.67 0.98
C ALA A 163 -2.41 -2.17 1.32
N HIS A 164 -2.70 -2.56 2.57
CA HIS A 164 -2.73 -3.96 2.99
C HIS A 164 -3.96 -4.73 2.49
N PHE A 165 -4.99 -4.03 1.99
CA PHE A 165 -6.27 -4.61 1.58
C PHE A 165 -6.60 -4.41 0.10
N VAL A 166 -5.63 -3.94 -0.71
CA VAL A 166 -5.75 -3.71 -2.17
C VAL A 166 -5.03 -4.79 -2.98
#